data_AF-A0A1I0MLM5-F1
#
_entry.id   AF-A0A1I0MLM5-F1
#
_cell.length_a   1.000
_cell.length_b   1.000
_cell.length_c   1.000
_cell.angle_alpha   90.00
_cell.angle_beta   90.00
_cell.angle_gamma   90.00
#
_symmetry.space_group_name_H-M   'P 1'
#
loop_
_entity.id
_entity.type
_entity.pdbx_description
1 polymer ?
#
loop_
_entity_poly.entity_id
_entity_poly.type
_entity_poly.pdbx_seq_one_letter_code
_entity_poly.pdbx_strand_id
1 'polypeptide(L)'
;MNYVYLAAGVAVLVLAVVDILWTTLWVDGGAGPISTRLIPGLWAVIRRLGGRRSRALSLAGPVILTLTLVTWVALIWGGWTLVFGAGGDALVNARDSRPITWANRLYFVAYTMFTMGNGDYYPPTGGWQVAASLTTASGMLFVTMGVSYVFSVLSAVTEKRSFASSVTGLGDSAEAAVETGWDAGGFRGLDLPLNSLATELDTLATQHKAYPILHYYHSEEATQASAMGVAIFDEALTVLRFGVQRDAQPNRALVANARSAVDNYLETLNESFFDPAANAPDPPDLDRVQEAGVPTVQDEEFAAAVDGQADRRRKLLGVVHSDAWRWPPSDDD
;
A
#
# COMPACT_ATOMS: atom_id res chain seq x y z
N MET A 1 30.99 -32.93 -6.30
CA MET A 1 29.94 -32.11 -5.66
C MET A 1 30.60 -30.90 -5.01
N ASN A 2 30.16 -29.68 -5.32
CA ASN A 2 30.63 -28.46 -4.68
C ASN A 2 29.60 -28.01 -3.63
N TYR A 3 29.86 -28.35 -2.37
CA TYR A 3 28.96 -28.07 -1.25
C TYR A 3 28.74 -26.58 -0.99
N VAL A 4 29.67 -25.71 -1.41
CA VAL A 4 29.53 -24.25 -1.26
C VAL A 4 28.40 -23.73 -2.14
N TYR A 5 28.36 -24.14 -3.41
CA TYR A 5 27.28 -23.74 -4.32
C TYR A 5 25.93 -24.31 -3.90
N LEU A 6 25.91 -25.55 -3.39
CA LEU A 6 24.68 -26.17 -2.89
C LEU A 6 24.14 -25.39 -1.67
N ALA A 7 24.99 -25.13 -0.68
CA ALA A 7 24.60 -24.41 0.52
C ALA A 7 24.15 -22.97 0.21
N ALA A 8 24.89 -22.27 -0.65
CA ALA A 8 24.53 -20.92 -1.08
C ALA A 8 23.19 -20.90 -1.86
N GLY A 9 23.00 -21.83 -2.79
CA GLY A 9 21.76 -21.95 -3.56
C GLY A 9 20.55 -22.23 -2.67
N VAL A 10 20.67 -23.21 -1.76
CA VAL A 10 19.60 -23.52 -0.79
C VAL A 10 19.32 -22.34 0.13
N ALA A 11 20.34 -21.65 0.63
CA ALA A 11 20.15 -20.47 1.47
C ALA A 11 19.40 -19.34 0.73
N VAL A 12 19.74 -19.08 -0.53
CA VAL A 12 19.03 -18.11 -1.38
C VAL A 12 17.57 -18.52 -1.60
N LEU A 13 17.31 -19.81 -1.87
CA LEU A 13 15.94 -20.31 -2.06
C LEU A 13 15.11 -20.18 -0.79
N VAL A 14 15.66 -20.56 0.37
CA VAL A 14 14.98 -20.42 1.67
C VAL A 14 14.68 -18.95 1.95
N LEU A 15 15.65 -18.07 1.74
CA LEU A 15 15.49 -16.63 1.93
C LEU A 15 14.41 -16.06 1.00
N ALA A 16 14.37 -16.46 -0.27
CA ALA A 16 13.34 -16.05 -1.21
C ALA A 16 11.94 -16.53 -0.79
N VAL A 17 11.80 -17.81 -0.42
CA VAL A 17 10.53 -18.39 0.02
C VAL A 17 10.04 -17.71 1.30
N VAL A 18 10.92 -17.49 2.28
CA VAL A 18 10.58 -16.78 3.51
C VAL A 18 10.13 -15.36 3.19
N ASP A 19 10.85 -14.63 2.33
CA ASP A 19 10.47 -13.26 1.95
C ASP A 19 9.10 -13.20 1.26
N ILE A 20 8.83 -14.13 0.34
CA ILE A 20 7.54 -14.22 -0.36
C ILE A 20 6.41 -14.53 0.62
N LEU A 21 6.54 -15.57 1.45
CA LEU A 21 5.49 -15.97 2.39
C LEU A 21 5.24 -14.87 3.43
N TRP A 22 6.29 -14.22 3.91
CA TRP A 22 6.18 -13.11 4.85
C TRP A 22 5.45 -11.92 4.23
N THR A 23 5.89 -11.50 3.04
CA THR A 23 5.34 -10.31 2.36
C THR A 23 3.91 -10.52 1.86
N THR A 24 3.52 -11.76 1.55
CA THR A 24 2.20 -12.04 0.93
C THR A 24 1.18 -12.63 1.89
N LEU A 25 1.59 -13.36 2.94
CA LEU A 25 0.66 -14.06 3.85
C LEU A 25 0.66 -13.50 5.28
N TRP A 26 1.74 -12.86 5.73
CA TRP A 26 1.82 -12.36 7.11
C TRP A 26 1.35 -10.91 7.22
N VAL A 27 0.06 -10.73 7.47
CA VAL A 27 -0.60 -9.42 7.58
C VAL A 27 0.02 -8.52 8.66
N ASP A 28 0.34 -9.07 9.83
CA ASP A 28 0.94 -8.32 10.95
C ASP A 28 2.46 -8.15 10.85
N GLY A 29 3.12 -8.80 9.88
CA GLY A 29 4.57 -8.90 9.80
C GLY A 29 5.23 -7.80 8.95
N GLY A 30 4.43 -7.01 8.23
CA GLY A 30 4.91 -6.04 7.25
C GLY A 30 5.64 -6.70 6.06
N ALA A 31 6.55 -5.95 5.42
CA ALA A 31 7.33 -6.48 4.30
C ALA A 31 8.43 -7.45 4.78
N GLY A 32 8.67 -8.52 4.03
CA GLY A 32 9.70 -9.52 4.33
C GLY A 32 11.14 -8.96 4.29
N PRO A 33 12.14 -9.67 4.83
CA PRO A 33 13.49 -9.14 5.09
C PRO A 33 14.24 -8.53 3.89
N ILE A 34 13.98 -9.03 2.69
CA ILE A 34 14.54 -8.52 1.43
C ILE A 34 13.71 -7.31 0.99
N SER A 35 12.39 -7.49 0.97
CA SER A 35 11.43 -6.46 0.55
C SER A 35 11.53 -5.18 1.40
N THR A 36 11.71 -5.27 2.73
CA THR A 36 11.88 -4.12 3.63
C THR A 36 13.09 -3.26 3.26
N ARG A 37 14.15 -3.87 2.70
CA ARG A 37 15.38 -3.15 2.31
C ARG A 37 15.33 -2.65 0.88
N LEU A 38 14.71 -3.41 -0.02
CA LEU A 38 14.60 -3.05 -1.43
C LEU A 38 13.65 -1.88 -1.64
N ILE A 39 12.47 -1.93 -1.03
CA ILE A 39 11.37 -0.99 -1.31
C ILE A 39 11.78 0.48 -1.03
N PRO A 40 12.33 0.85 0.15
CA PRO A 40 12.76 2.23 0.41
C PRO A 40 13.92 2.67 -0.49
N GLY A 41 14.81 1.75 -0.86
CA GLY A 41 15.91 2.02 -1.78
C GLY A 41 15.42 2.35 -3.20
N LEU A 42 14.47 1.56 -3.70
CA LEU A 42 13.82 1.81 -4.98
C LEU A 42 13.06 3.14 -4.97
N TRP A 43 12.34 3.43 -3.90
CA TRP A 43 11.68 4.72 -3.72
C TRP A 43 12.66 5.90 -3.76
N ALA A 44 13.78 5.81 -3.04
CA ALA A 44 14.79 6.87 -3.04
C ALA A 44 15.40 7.09 -4.43
N VAL A 45 15.62 6.03 -5.21
CA VAL A 45 16.09 6.11 -6.59
C VAL A 45 15.04 6.77 -7.50
N ILE A 46 13.78 6.33 -7.41
CA ILE A 46 12.68 6.88 -8.20
C ILE A 46 12.48 8.38 -7.89
N ARG A 47 12.48 8.79 -6.61
CA ARG A 47 12.40 10.21 -6.24
C ARG A 47 13.57 11.04 -6.78
N ARG A 48 14.78 10.49 -6.75
CA ARG A 48 15.96 11.19 -7.29
C ARG A 48 15.88 11.38 -8.81
N LEU A 49 15.32 10.41 -9.54
CA LEU A 49 15.21 10.45 -10.99
C LEU A 49 13.97 11.25 -11.47
N GLY A 50 12.86 11.18 -10.74
CA GLY A 50 11.56 11.76 -11.12
C GLY A 50 11.35 13.21 -10.69
N GLY A 51 12.11 13.72 -9.72
CA GLY A 51 11.90 15.05 -9.15
C GLY A 51 10.55 15.18 -8.45
N ARG A 52 9.95 16.39 -8.45
CA ARG A 52 8.65 16.71 -7.82
C ARG A 52 7.44 16.52 -8.76
N ARG A 53 7.58 15.84 -9.91
CA ARG A 53 6.47 15.69 -10.86
C ARG A 53 5.48 14.61 -10.38
N SER A 54 4.21 14.97 -10.22
CA SER A 54 3.11 14.09 -9.78
C SER A 54 3.04 12.77 -10.56
N ARG A 55 3.20 12.82 -11.89
CA ARG A 55 3.24 11.62 -12.75
C ARG A 55 4.39 10.65 -12.47
N ALA A 56 5.54 11.13 -12.01
CA ALA A 56 6.66 10.25 -11.66
C ALA A 56 6.40 9.52 -10.33
N LEU A 57 5.65 10.15 -9.43
CA LEU A 57 5.26 9.61 -8.14
C LEU A 57 4.11 8.59 -8.28
N SER A 58 3.16 8.84 -9.19
CA SER A 58 2.06 7.90 -9.47
C SER A 58 2.54 6.56 -10.04
N LEU A 59 3.62 6.58 -10.84
CA LEU A 59 4.27 5.38 -11.38
C LEU A 59 5.14 4.63 -10.37
N ALA A 60 5.45 5.23 -9.22
CA ALA A 60 6.37 4.62 -8.25
C ALA A 60 5.84 3.29 -7.68
N GLY A 61 4.57 3.26 -7.27
CA GLY A 61 3.91 2.06 -6.75
C GLY A 61 3.99 0.86 -7.72
N PRO A 62 3.47 0.98 -8.96
CA PRO A 62 3.56 -0.08 -9.96
C PRO A 62 4.99 -0.53 -10.28
N VAL A 63 5.96 0.40 -10.35
CA VAL A 63 7.36 0.09 -10.61
C VAL A 63 7.98 -0.68 -9.44
N ILE A 64 7.75 -0.25 -8.20
CA ILE A 64 8.26 -0.93 -7.00
C ILE A 64 7.68 -2.35 -6.91
N LEU A 65 6.38 -2.51 -7.17
CA LEU A 65 5.73 -3.83 -7.18
C LEU A 65 6.37 -4.74 -8.22
N THR A 66 6.55 -4.24 -9.44
CA THR A 66 7.17 -5.00 -10.54
C THR A 66 8.60 -5.40 -10.21
N LEU A 67 9.42 -4.48 -9.69
CA LEU A 67 10.81 -4.77 -9.31
C LEU A 67 10.91 -5.75 -8.14
N THR A 68 9.95 -5.73 -7.21
CA THR A 68 9.86 -6.71 -6.12
C THR A 68 9.66 -8.12 -6.70
N LEU A 69 8.69 -8.29 -7.61
CA LEU A 69 8.45 -9.57 -8.29
C LEU A 69 9.65 -10.04 -9.11
N VAL A 70 10.28 -9.14 -9.87
CA VAL A 70 11.49 -9.46 -10.65
C VAL A 70 12.63 -9.91 -9.74
N THR A 71 12.77 -9.30 -8.56
CA THR A 71 13.78 -9.70 -7.59
C THR A 71 13.52 -11.10 -7.06
N TRP A 72 12.27 -11.45 -6.74
CA TRP A 72 11.91 -12.81 -6.34
C TRP A 72 12.20 -13.84 -7.44
N VAL A 73 11.85 -13.54 -8.70
CA VAL A 73 12.22 -14.38 -9.86
C VAL A 73 13.73 -14.57 -9.93
N ALA A 74 14.50 -13.48 -9.82
CA ALA A 74 15.95 -13.54 -9.90
C ALA A 74 16.57 -14.37 -8.76
N LEU A 75 16.02 -14.29 -7.54
CA LEU A 75 16.47 -15.08 -6.40
C LEU A 75 16.17 -16.57 -6.58
N ILE A 76 14.96 -16.93 -6.99
CA ILE A 76 14.59 -18.34 -7.22
C ILE A 76 15.42 -18.91 -8.38
N TRP A 77 15.50 -18.16 -9.48
CA TRP A 77 16.27 -18.55 -10.66
C TRP A 77 17.76 -18.72 -10.34
N GLY A 78 18.36 -17.76 -9.64
CA GLY A 78 19.75 -17.80 -9.21
C GLY A 78 20.01 -18.91 -8.19
N GLY A 79 19.13 -19.09 -7.21
CA GLY A 79 19.23 -20.14 -6.19
C GLY A 79 19.26 -21.53 -6.79
N TRP A 80 18.31 -21.85 -7.68
CA TRP A 80 18.32 -23.12 -8.41
C TRP A 80 19.53 -23.27 -9.34
N THR A 81 19.96 -22.19 -10.00
CA THR A 81 21.16 -22.22 -10.86
C THR A 81 22.40 -22.60 -10.05
N LEU A 82 22.53 -22.10 -8.81
CA LEU A 82 23.60 -22.50 -7.89
C LEU A 82 23.47 -23.96 -7.44
N VAL A 83 22.25 -24.43 -7.16
CA VAL A 83 21.98 -25.84 -6.80
C VAL A 83 22.43 -26.78 -7.93
N PHE A 84 22.02 -26.55 -9.18
CA PHE A 84 22.49 -27.33 -10.34
C PHE A 84 23.97 -27.06 -10.68
N GLY A 85 24.53 -25.94 -10.22
CA GLY A 85 25.95 -25.63 -10.27
C GLY A 85 26.82 -26.48 -9.33
N ALA A 86 26.23 -27.04 -8.27
CA ALA A 86 26.95 -27.86 -7.30
C ALA A 86 27.36 -29.23 -7.85
N GLY A 87 26.61 -29.78 -8.81
CA GLY A 87 26.95 -31.04 -9.48
C GLY A 87 27.57 -30.81 -10.86
N GLY A 88 28.75 -31.40 -11.09
CA GLY A 88 29.34 -31.46 -12.43
C GLY A 88 28.53 -32.33 -13.38
N ASP A 89 27.86 -33.35 -12.82
CA ASP A 89 27.00 -34.35 -13.43
C ASP A 89 25.50 -34.09 -13.19
N ALA A 90 25.15 -32.91 -12.67
CA ALA A 90 23.76 -32.57 -12.34
C ALA A 90 22.84 -32.54 -13.57
N LEU A 91 23.41 -32.21 -14.73
CA LEU A 91 22.73 -32.13 -16.01
C LEU A 91 23.59 -32.80 -17.07
N VAL A 92 22.91 -33.37 -18.07
CA VAL A 92 23.52 -33.87 -19.29
C VAL A 92 22.86 -33.21 -20.50
N ASN A 93 23.63 -33.03 -21.57
CA ASN A 93 23.11 -32.52 -22.84
C ASN A 93 22.48 -33.69 -23.60
N ALA A 94 21.25 -33.49 -24.09
CA ALA A 94 20.51 -34.52 -24.81
C ALA A 94 21.03 -34.77 -26.24
N ARG A 95 21.67 -33.78 -26.85
CA ARG A 95 22.03 -33.79 -28.28
C ARG A 95 23.51 -34.07 -28.54
N ASP A 96 24.39 -33.71 -27.62
CA ASP A 96 25.83 -33.90 -27.77
C ASP A 96 26.52 -34.17 -26.43
N SER A 97 27.81 -34.51 -26.48
CA SER A 97 28.63 -34.77 -25.29
C SER A 97 29.37 -33.52 -24.80
N ARG A 98 28.89 -32.30 -25.12
CA ARG A 98 29.58 -31.08 -24.67
C ARG A 98 29.44 -30.90 -23.15
N PRO A 99 30.50 -30.41 -22.47
CA PRO A 99 30.42 -30.08 -21.06
C PRO A 99 29.33 -29.05 -20.77
N ILE A 100 28.59 -29.25 -19.69
CA ILE A 100 27.56 -28.29 -19.25
C ILE A 100 28.22 -27.03 -18.72
N THR A 101 27.92 -25.89 -19.34
CA THR A 101 28.39 -24.56 -18.91
C THR A 101 27.45 -23.94 -17.86
N TRP A 102 27.82 -22.79 -17.30
CA TRP A 102 26.92 -22.02 -16.44
C TRP A 102 25.73 -21.43 -17.19
N ALA A 103 25.93 -21.02 -18.45
CA ALA A 103 24.84 -20.55 -19.30
C ALA A 103 23.81 -21.65 -19.56
N ASN A 104 24.25 -22.90 -19.74
CA ASN A 104 23.37 -24.05 -19.92
C ASN A 104 22.54 -24.32 -18.66
N ARG A 105 23.14 -24.20 -17.47
CA ARG A 105 22.43 -24.33 -16.18
C ARG A 105 21.39 -23.24 -15.99
N LEU A 106 21.77 -21.99 -16.27
CA LEU A 106 20.87 -20.84 -16.20
C LEU A 106 19.67 -21.03 -17.13
N TYR A 107 19.92 -21.47 -18.37
CA TYR A 107 18.89 -21.77 -19.36
C TYR A 107 17.99 -22.95 -18.93
N PHE A 108 18.58 -24.04 -18.43
CA PHE A 108 17.84 -25.18 -17.87
C PHE A 108 16.88 -24.78 -16.77
N VAL A 109 17.34 -23.98 -15.81
CA VAL A 109 16.49 -23.53 -14.71
C VAL A 109 15.38 -22.63 -15.25
N ALA A 110 15.66 -21.73 -16.19
CA ALA A 110 14.64 -20.86 -16.76
C ALA A 110 13.49 -21.66 -17.40
N TYR A 111 13.80 -22.60 -18.30
CA TYR A 111 12.73 -23.35 -18.97
C TYR A 111 12.07 -24.40 -18.07
N THR A 112 12.75 -24.89 -17.03
CA THR A 112 12.17 -25.82 -16.05
C THR A 112 11.24 -25.08 -15.08
N MET A 113 11.66 -23.91 -14.60
CA MET A 113 10.91 -23.06 -13.67
C MET A 113 9.63 -22.50 -14.30
N PHE A 114 9.70 -22.07 -15.56
CA PHE A 114 8.56 -21.56 -16.33
C PHE A 114 7.87 -22.62 -17.20
N THR A 115 8.04 -23.91 -16.85
CA THR A 115 7.29 -25.05 -17.43
C THR A 115 7.39 -25.20 -18.95
N MET A 116 8.43 -24.65 -19.58
CA MET A 116 8.63 -24.72 -21.03
C MET A 116 9.15 -26.10 -21.46
N GLY A 117 10.04 -26.72 -20.67
CA GLY A 117 10.35 -28.15 -20.80
C GLY A 117 11.02 -28.60 -22.11
N ASN A 118 11.86 -27.76 -22.74
CA ASN A 118 12.48 -28.04 -24.06
C ASN A 118 13.29 -29.35 -24.15
N GLY A 119 13.77 -29.87 -23.02
CA GLY A 119 14.47 -31.16 -22.95
C GLY A 119 15.91 -31.15 -23.47
N ASP A 120 16.48 -29.98 -23.79
CA ASP A 120 17.87 -29.86 -24.26
C ASP A 120 18.89 -30.30 -23.21
N TYR A 121 18.56 -30.08 -21.93
CA TYR A 121 19.29 -30.55 -20.77
C TYR A 121 18.36 -31.28 -19.82
N TYR A 122 18.83 -32.39 -19.24
CA TYR A 122 18.03 -33.15 -18.29
C TYR A 122 18.90 -33.72 -17.16
N PRO A 123 18.31 -33.91 -15.96
CA PRO A 123 18.98 -34.54 -14.85
C PRO A 123 19.08 -36.07 -15.02
N PRO A 124 20.28 -36.66 -15.02
CA PRO A 124 20.45 -38.10 -15.28
C PRO A 124 20.11 -38.99 -14.08
N THR A 125 20.10 -38.46 -12.86
CA THR A 125 19.90 -39.25 -11.62
C THR A 125 18.70 -38.76 -10.82
N GLY A 126 18.11 -39.68 -10.02
CA GLY A 126 16.87 -39.43 -9.29
C GLY A 126 16.90 -38.21 -8.36
N GLY A 127 18.02 -37.93 -7.70
CA GLY A 127 18.16 -36.74 -6.84
C GLY A 127 18.02 -35.43 -7.62
N TRP A 128 18.65 -35.34 -8.78
CA TRP A 128 18.56 -34.16 -9.66
C TRP A 128 17.21 -34.07 -10.38
N GLN A 129 16.55 -35.21 -10.63
CA GLN A 129 15.18 -35.25 -11.14
C GLN A 129 14.21 -34.63 -10.13
N VAL A 130 14.33 -34.99 -8.84
CA VAL A 130 13.55 -34.36 -7.76
C VAL A 130 13.85 -32.86 -7.67
N ALA A 131 15.13 -32.45 -7.75
CA ALA A 131 15.49 -31.03 -7.76
C ALA A 131 14.85 -30.28 -8.95
N ALA A 132 14.80 -30.89 -10.14
CA ALA A 132 14.14 -30.30 -11.30
C ALA A 132 12.62 -30.19 -11.10
N SER A 133 11.98 -31.22 -10.55
CA SER A 133 10.56 -31.16 -10.18
C SER A 133 10.26 -30.07 -9.16
N LEU A 134 11.12 -29.91 -8.15
CA LEU A 134 11.00 -28.83 -7.15
C LEU A 134 11.24 -27.45 -7.78
N THR A 135 12.11 -27.35 -8.77
CA THR A 135 12.31 -26.11 -9.55
C THR A 135 11.02 -25.71 -10.24
N THR A 136 10.38 -26.63 -10.97
CA THR A 136 9.08 -26.41 -11.60
C THR A 136 8.00 -26.06 -10.58
N ALA A 137 7.90 -26.81 -9.49
CA ALA A 137 6.92 -26.55 -8.43
C ALA A 137 7.09 -25.15 -7.82
N SER A 138 8.34 -24.74 -7.54
CA SER A 138 8.64 -23.42 -6.98
C SER A 138 8.30 -22.28 -7.96
N GLY A 139 8.60 -22.45 -9.25
CA GLY A 139 8.27 -21.46 -10.28
C GLY A 139 6.75 -21.31 -10.46
N MET A 140 6.02 -22.42 -10.51
CA MET A 140 4.57 -22.40 -10.63
C MET A 140 3.90 -21.76 -9.41
N LEU A 141 4.28 -22.17 -8.20
CA LEU A 141 3.75 -21.60 -6.95
C LEU A 141 4.04 -20.10 -6.87
N PHE A 142 5.25 -19.69 -7.25
CA PHE A 142 5.63 -18.28 -7.31
C PHE A 142 4.74 -17.49 -8.28
N VAL A 143 4.55 -17.96 -9.51
CA VAL A 143 3.73 -17.25 -10.51
C VAL A 143 2.29 -17.11 -10.01
N THR A 144 1.69 -18.17 -9.47
CA THR A 144 0.35 -18.12 -8.90
C THR A 144 0.25 -17.10 -7.77
N MET A 145 1.14 -17.18 -6.78
CA MET A 145 1.13 -16.28 -5.63
C MET A 145 1.45 -14.84 -6.01
N GLY A 146 2.38 -14.62 -6.94
CA GLY A 146 2.73 -13.30 -7.46
C GLY A 146 1.57 -12.62 -8.17
N VAL A 147 0.83 -13.35 -9.01
CA VAL A 147 -0.39 -12.82 -9.65
C VAL A 147 -1.47 -12.51 -8.62
N SER A 148 -1.70 -13.40 -7.66
CA SER A 148 -2.66 -13.15 -6.55
C SER A 148 -2.28 -11.93 -5.72
N TYR A 149 -0.99 -11.75 -5.45
CA TYR A 149 -0.49 -10.58 -4.72
C TYR A 149 -0.70 -9.29 -5.51
N VAL A 150 -0.39 -9.27 -6.81
CA VAL A 150 -0.65 -8.12 -7.68
C VAL A 150 -2.12 -7.75 -7.66
N PHE A 151 -3.03 -8.72 -7.82
CA PHE A 151 -4.47 -8.43 -7.77
C PHE A 151 -4.92 -7.89 -6.42
N SER A 152 -4.40 -8.43 -5.31
CA SER A 152 -4.74 -7.98 -3.96
C SER A 152 -4.28 -6.53 -3.72
N VAL A 153 -3.06 -6.19 -4.15
CA VAL A 153 -2.53 -4.82 -4.08
C VAL A 153 -3.35 -3.87 -4.96
N LEU A 154 -3.67 -4.25 -6.19
CA LEU A 154 -4.46 -3.39 -7.09
C LEU A 154 -5.90 -3.19 -6.61
N SER A 155 -6.52 -4.19 -5.98
CA SER A 155 -7.83 -4.04 -5.32
C SER A 155 -7.75 -3.00 -4.22
N ALA A 156 -6.77 -3.14 -3.31
CA ALA A 156 -6.59 -2.20 -2.22
C ALA A 156 -6.27 -0.77 -2.69
N VAL A 157 -5.50 -0.60 -3.78
CA VAL A 157 -5.28 0.71 -4.41
C VAL A 157 -6.58 1.31 -4.96
N THR A 158 -7.43 0.48 -5.55
CA THR A 158 -8.72 0.91 -6.10
C THR A 158 -9.67 1.32 -4.98
N GLU A 159 -9.72 0.55 -3.90
CA GLU A 159 -10.52 0.86 -2.69
C GLU A 159 -10.02 2.15 -2.01
N LYS A 160 -8.70 2.33 -1.88
CA LYS A 160 -8.07 3.59 -1.40
C LYS A 160 -8.57 4.81 -2.17
N ARG A 161 -8.62 4.72 -3.50
CA ARG A 161 -9.11 5.80 -4.39
C ARG A 161 -10.63 5.97 -4.32
N SER A 162 -11.37 4.87 -4.21
CA SER A 162 -12.82 4.89 -4.05
C SER A 162 -13.21 5.62 -2.77
N PHE A 163 -12.55 5.33 -1.64
CA PHE A 163 -12.77 6.05 -0.39
C PHE A 163 -12.55 7.56 -0.56
N ALA A 164 -11.42 7.96 -1.15
CA ALA A 164 -11.12 9.38 -1.39
C ALA A 164 -12.20 10.05 -2.24
N SER A 165 -12.60 9.40 -3.34
CA SER A 165 -13.65 9.89 -4.22
C SER A 165 -15.02 9.97 -3.54
N SER A 166 -15.35 9.03 -2.64
CA SER A 166 -16.59 9.04 -1.87
C SER A 166 -16.62 10.24 -0.91
N VAL A 167 -15.48 10.56 -0.27
CA VAL A 167 -15.37 11.75 0.58
C VAL A 167 -15.50 13.02 -0.25
N THR A 168 -14.69 13.16 -1.30
CA THR A 168 -14.72 14.38 -2.13
C THR A 168 -16.00 14.55 -2.92
N GLY A 169 -16.77 13.47 -3.11
CA GLY A 169 -18.12 13.51 -3.67
C GLY A 169 -19.15 14.12 -2.72
N LEU A 170 -18.92 14.11 -1.40
CA LEU A 170 -19.70 14.89 -0.43
C LEU A 170 -19.25 16.36 -0.42
N GLY A 171 -17.96 16.61 -0.59
CA GLY A 171 -17.38 17.94 -0.71
C GLY A 171 -15.86 17.87 -0.76
N ASP A 172 -15.26 18.78 -1.52
CA ASP A 172 -13.80 18.94 -1.64
C ASP A 172 -13.14 19.57 -0.40
N SER A 173 -13.97 20.02 0.56
CA SER A 173 -13.60 20.66 1.82
C SER A 173 -14.53 20.17 2.93
N ALA A 174 -14.11 20.35 4.18
CA ALA A 174 -14.88 19.91 5.34
C ALA A 174 -16.24 20.61 5.41
N GLU A 175 -16.22 21.91 5.12
CA GLU A 175 -17.36 22.81 5.10
C GLU A 175 -18.34 22.40 4.00
N ALA A 176 -17.84 22.13 2.78
CA ALA A 176 -18.67 21.68 1.67
C ALA A 176 -19.30 20.30 1.97
N ALA A 177 -18.56 19.38 2.61
CA ALA A 177 -19.11 18.08 2.98
C ALA A 177 -20.23 18.20 4.04
N VAL A 178 -20.11 19.14 4.97
CA VAL A 178 -21.16 19.45 5.95
C VAL A 178 -22.35 20.14 5.27
N GLU A 179 -22.11 21.13 4.42
CA GLU A 179 -23.15 21.81 3.64
C GLU A 179 -23.99 20.81 2.83
N THR A 180 -23.35 19.93 2.07
CA THR A 180 -24.03 18.89 1.27
C THR A 180 -24.85 17.92 2.13
N GLY A 181 -24.40 17.65 3.36
CA GLY A 181 -25.07 16.76 4.28
C GLY A 181 -26.30 17.35 4.97
N TRP A 182 -26.46 18.68 4.93
CA TRP A 182 -27.54 19.39 5.60
C TRP A 182 -28.80 19.38 4.76
N ASP A 183 -29.83 18.68 5.23
CA ASP A 183 -31.14 18.65 4.56
C ASP A 183 -32.29 18.60 5.57
N ALA A 184 -33.39 19.28 5.24
CA ALA A 184 -34.63 19.31 6.03
C ALA A 184 -34.44 19.58 7.54
N GLY A 185 -33.43 20.37 7.92
CA GLY A 185 -33.14 20.72 9.31
C GLY A 185 -32.36 19.65 10.09
N GLY A 186 -31.64 18.75 9.41
CA GLY A 186 -30.75 17.78 10.06
C GLY A 186 -29.77 17.10 9.11
N PHE A 187 -29.04 16.12 9.65
CA PHE A 187 -28.00 15.36 8.93
C PHE A 187 -28.36 13.90 8.68
N ARG A 188 -29.65 13.55 8.63
CA ARG A 188 -30.07 12.15 8.42
C ARG A 188 -29.54 11.55 7.11
N GLY A 189 -29.34 12.39 6.08
CA GLY A 189 -28.71 11.98 4.83
C GLY A 189 -27.27 11.49 4.97
N LEU A 190 -26.56 11.93 6.02
CA LEU A 190 -25.19 11.49 6.31
C LEU A 190 -25.10 10.16 7.06
N ASP A 191 -26.20 9.61 7.60
CA ASP A 191 -26.13 8.39 8.41
C ASP A 191 -25.51 7.21 7.63
N LEU A 192 -25.94 7.01 6.38
CA LEU A 192 -25.40 5.95 5.52
C LEU A 192 -23.97 6.25 5.03
N PRO A 193 -23.66 7.46 4.48
CA PRO A 193 -22.30 7.84 4.13
C PRO A 193 -21.30 7.69 5.27
N LEU A 194 -21.63 8.16 6.49
CA LEU A 194 -20.75 8.07 7.66
C LEU A 194 -20.42 6.62 7.99
N ASN A 195 -21.43 5.73 7.98
CA ASN A 195 -21.22 4.32 8.26
C ASN A 195 -20.39 3.61 7.16
N SER A 196 -20.65 3.93 5.89
CA SER A 196 -19.89 3.36 4.75
C SER A 196 -18.44 3.81 4.79
N LEU A 197 -18.19 5.11 4.91
CA LEU A 197 -16.86 5.70 4.95
C LEU A 197 -16.05 5.21 6.15
N ALA A 198 -16.68 5.06 7.32
CA ALA A 198 -16.00 4.46 8.48
C ALA A 198 -15.57 3.01 8.21
N THR A 199 -16.44 2.21 7.61
CA THR A 199 -16.16 0.80 7.26
C THR A 199 -15.07 0.69 6.19
N GLU A 200 -15.13 1.54 5.16
CA GLU A 200 -14.12 1.64 4.10
C GLU A 200 -12.77 2.05 4.67
N LEU A 201 -12.74 3.00 5.62
CA LEU A 201 -11.50 3.48 6.24
C LEU A 201 -10.86 2.42 7.16
N ASP A 202 -11.64 1.67 7.93
CA ASP A 202 -11.14 0.53 8.72
C ASP A 202 -10.57 -0.59 7.82
N THR A 203 -11.23 -0.83 6.68
CA THR A 203 -10.74 -1.76 5.66
C THR A 203 -9.42 -1.29 5.08
N LEU A 204 -9.33 0.00 4.72
CA LEU A 204 -8.12 0.62 4.20
C LEU A 204 -6.97 0.58 5.22
N ALA A 205 -7.25 0.84 6.51
CA ALA A 205 -6.26 0.70 7.58
C ALA A 205 -5.73 -0.75 7.62
N THR A 206 -6.60 -1.75 7.63
CA THR A 206 -6.20 -3.17 7.62
C THR A 206 -5.37 -3.52 6.39
N GLN A 207 -5.74 -3.01 5.21
CA GLN A 207 -4.99 -3.20 3.98
C GLN A 207 -3.60 -2.54 4.02
N HIS A 208 -3.46 -1.37 4.65
CA HIS A 208 -2.15 -0.73 4.85
C HIS A 208 -1.21 -1.57 5.72
N LYS A 209 -1.73 -2.32 6.70
CA LYS A 209 -0.93 -3.31 7.46
C LYS A 209 -0.51 -4.48 6.58
N ALA A 210 -1.47 -5.07 5.86
CA ALA A 210 -1.25 -6.22 5.01
C ALA A 210 -0.30 -5.93 3.83
N TYR A 211 -0.40 -4.72 3.28
CA TYR A 211 0.30 -4.31 2.06
C TYR A 211 1.02 -2.97 2.27
N PRO A 212 2.18 -2.95 2.94
CA PRO A 212 2.95 -1.72 3.17
C PRO A 212 3.34 -0.98 1.87
N ILE A 213 3.35 -1.70 0.74
CA ILE A 213 3.59 -1.12 -0.58
C ILE A 213 2.54 -0.06 -0.98
N LEU A 214 1.34 -0.07 -0.39
CA LEU A 214 0.27 0.91 -0.65
C LEU A 214 0.68 2.34 -0.35
N HIS A 215 1.65 2.55 0.56
CA HIS A 215 2.22 3.87 0.83
C HIS A 215 2.89 4.49 -0.40
N TYR A 216 3.41 3.67 -1.33
CA TYR A 216 4.09 4.16 -2.52
C TYR A 216 3.16 4.38 -3.71
N TYR A 217 1.87 4.01 -3.58
CA TYR A 217 0.84 4.28 -4.58
C TYR A 217 0.24 5.67 -4.35
N HIS A 218 0.77 6.64 -5.09
CA HIS A 218 0.30 8.02 -5.08
C HIS A 218 -0.76 8.23 -6.18
N SER A 219 -1.77 9.04 -5.88
CA SER A 219 -2.75 9.49 -6.87
C SER A 219 -2.24 10.74 -7.59
N GLU A 220 -2.60 10.92 -8.86
CA GLU A 220 -2.24 12.14 -9.62
C GLU A 220 -3.18 13.32 -9.30
N GLU A 221 -4.41 13.01 -8.87
CA GLU A 221 -5.46 13.98 -8.55
C GLU A 221 -5.71 14.00 -7.04
N ALA A 222 -5.86 15.19 -6.46
CA ALA A 222 -6.11 15.39 -5.03
C ALA A 222 -7.41 14.70 -4.57
N THR A 223 -8.43 14.70 -5.42
CA THR A 223 -9.73 14.06 -5.16
C THR A 223 -9.66 12.54 -5.03
N GLN A 224 -8.60 11.93 -5.58
CA GLN A 224 -8.33 10.50 -5.47
C GLN A 224 -7.24 10.18 -4.44
N ALA A 225 -6.70 11.18 -3.75
CA ALA A 225 -5.67 11.00 -2.74
C ALA A 225 -6.32 10.67 -1.38
N SER A 226 -6.13 9.45 -0.88
CA SER A 226 -6.73 9.06 0.41
C SER A 226 -6.22 9.90 1.57
N ALA A 227 -4.98 10.40 1.53
CA ALA A 227 -4.45 11.28 2.56
C ALA A 227 -5.31 12.57 2.67
N MET A 228 -5.71 13.14 1.53
CA MET A 228 -6.64 14.27 1.47
C MET A 228 -8.05 13.87 1.90
N GLY A 229 -8.57 12.76 1.38
CA GLY A 229 -9.89 12.25 1.74
C GLY A 229 -10.03 12.02 3.25
N VAL A 230 -9.02 11.42 3.91
CA VAL A 230 -9.06 11.20 5.36
C VAL A 230 -9.00 12.54 6.11
N ALA A 231 -8.18 13.49 5.67
CA ALA A 231 -8.11 14.82 6.30
C ALA A 231 -9.45 15.57 6.18
N ILE A 232 -10.05 15.63 4.99
CA ILE A 232 -11.35 16.26 4.76
C ILE A 232 -12.45 15.58 5.57
N PHE A 233 -12.51 14.24 5.53
CA PHE A 233 -13.50 13.47 6.27
C PHE A 233 -13.41 13.73 7.76
N ASP A 234 -12.19 13.72 8.29
CA ASP A 234 -11.98 13.94 9.70
C ASP A 234 -12.32 15.34 10.18
N GLU A 235 -12.01 16.31 9.33
CA GLU A 235 -12.28 17.71 9.62
C GLU A 235 -13.79 18.00 9.55
N ALA A 236 -14.50 17.38 8.60
CA ALA A 236 -15.96 17.39 8.58
C ALA A 236 -16.56 16.77 9.86
N LEU A 237 -16.00 15.66 10.37
CA LEU A 237 -16.41 15.09 11.67
C LEU A 237 -16.12 16.02 12.85
N THR A 238 -15.12 16.90 12.74
CA THR A 238 -14.81 17.92 13.75
C THR A 238 -15.83 19.05 13.70
N VAL A 239 -16.18 19.55 12.51
CA VAL A 239 -17.26 20.52 12.33
C VAL A 239 -18.61 19.96 12.81
N LEU A 240 -18.98 18.75 12.42
CA LEU A 240 -20.25 18.11 12.84
C LEU A 240 -20.36 17.92 14.35
N ARG A 241 -19.23 17.64 15.03
CA ARG A 241 -19.21 17.35 16.47
C ARG A 241 -19.13 18.59 17.34
N PHE A 242 -18.34 19.59 16.92
CA PHE A 242 -18.00 20.75 17.74
C PHE A 242 -18.52 22.07 17.17
N GLY A 243 -18.77 22.15 15.86
CA GLY A 243 -19.29 23.34 15.19
C GLY A 243 -20.81 23.40 15.12
N VAL A 244 -21.51 22.27 15.03
CA VAL A 244 -22.98 22.19 14.95
C VAL A 244 -23.63 22.15 16.33
N GLN A 245 -24.72 22.90 16.53
CA GLN A 245 -25.52 22.87 17.76
C GLN A 245 -26.08 21.47 18.06
N ARG A 246 -26.11 21.09 19.34
CA ARG A 246 -26.44 19.72 19.79
C ARG A 246 -27.75 19.16 19.24
N ASP A 247 -28.78 19.99 19.09
CA ASP A 247 -30.10 19.56 18.64
C ASP A 247 -30.14 19.24 17.14
N ALA A 248 -29.18 19.75 16.38
CA ALA A 248 -29.05 19.57 14.94
C ALA A 248 -27.96 18.55 14.55
N GLN A 249 -27.19 18.02 15.51
CA GLN A 249 -26.08 17.09 15.23
C GLN A 249 -26.56 15.76 14.62
N PRO A 250 -25.73 15.12 13.78
CA PRO A 250 -25.96 13.74 13.32
C PRO A 250 -25.91 12.74 14.49
N ASN A 251 -26.26 11.49 14.20
CA ASN A 251 -26.23 10.43 15.21
C ASN A 251 -24.83 10.30 15.86
N ARG A 252 -24.76 10.55 17.17
CA ARG A 252 -23.51 10.53 17.96
C ARG A 252 -22.76 9.21 17.83
N ALA A 253 -23.45 8.08 17.71
CA ALA A 253 -22.81 6.78 17.56
C ALA A 253 -22.06 6.66 16.22
N LEU A 254 -22.64 7.19 15.14
CA LEU A 254 -22.01 7.18 13.81
C LEU A 254 -20.79 8.09 13.76
N VAL A 255 -20.89 9.30 14.32
CA VAL A 255 -19.74 10.22 14.41
C VAL A 255 -18.62 9.62 15.26
N ALA A 256 -18.96 8.97 16.38
CA ALA A 256 -17.97 8.32 17.24
C ALA A 256 -17.28 7.14 16.53
N ASN A 257 -18.03 6.32 15.81
CA ASN A 257 -17.49 5.21 15.02
C ASN A 257 -16.58 5.71 13.90
N ALA A 258 -17.01 6.72 13.13
CA ALA A 258 -16.21 7.32 12.07
C ALA A 258 -14.90 7.92 12.59
N ARG A 259 -14.92 8.62 13.73
CA ARG A 259 -13.68 9.14 14.34
C ARG A 259 -12.76 8.02 14.82
N SER A 260 -13.31 6.94 15.37
CA SER A 260 -12.53 5.76 15.74
C SER A 260 -11.85 5.12 14.53
N ALA A 261 -12.51 5.08 13.37
CA ALA A 261 -11.92 4.57 12.13
C ALA A 261 -10.75 5.46 11.65
N VAL A 262 -10.87 6.78 11.76
CA VAL A 262 -9.75 7.71 11.51
C VAL A 262 -8.59 7.45 12.48
N ASP A 263 -8.89 7.28 13.76
CA ASP A 263 -7.85 7.01 14.78
C ASP A 263 -7.14 5.67 14.48
N ASN A 264 -7.89 4.61 14.12
CA ASN A 264 -7.33 3.33 13.68
C ASN A 264 -6.41 3.48 12.45
N TYR A 265 -6.82 4.30 11.48
CA TYR A 265 -6.03 4.58 10.29
C TYR A 265 -4.71 5.30 10.64
N LEU A 266 -4.78 6.33 11.48
CA LEU A 266 -3.60 7.09 11.94
C LEU A 266 -2.64 6.22 12.77
N GLU A 267 -3.16 5.39 13.68
CA GLU A 267 -2.36 4.44 14.45
C GLU A 267 -1.70 3.40 13.55
N THR A 268 -2.42 2.93 12.54
CA THR A 268 -1.90 1.95 11.59
C THR A 268 -0.76 2.49 10.74
N LEU A 269 -0.91 3.73 10.28
CA LEU A 269 0.13 4.37 9.48
C LEU A 269 1.42 4.59 10.27
N ASN A 270 1.42 4.59 11.61
CA ASN A 270 2.58 4.65 12.51
C ASN A 270 3.62 5.77 12.23
N GLU A 271 4.42 6.11 13.23
CA GLU A 271 5.49 7.13 13.11
C GLU A 271 6.60 6.75 12.10
N SER A 272 6.64 5.50 11.62
CA SER A 272 7.62 5.08 10.61
C SER A 272 7.36 5.66 9.22
N PHE A 273 6.15 6.13 8.92
CA PHE A 273 5.79 6.60 7.57
C PHE A 273 5.56 8.12 7.50
N PHE A 274 5.25 8.78 8.61
CA PHE A 274 5.08 10.22 8.65
C PHE A 274 5.45 10.81 10.01
N ASP A 275 5.96 12.02 10.00
CA ASP A 275 6.14 12.85 11.19
C ASP A 275 4.93 13.79 11.32
N PRO A 276 4.35 13.95 12.53
CA PRO A 276 3.34 14.97 12.75
C PRO A 276 3.85 16.36 12.36
N ALA A 277 3.01 17.17 11.73
CA ALA A 277 3.39 18.52 11.35
C ALA A 277 3.76 19.38 12.56
N ALA A 278 4.60 20.40 12.37
CA ALA A 278 5.01 21.28 13.47
C ALA A 278 3.83 22.09 14.02
N ASN A 279 2.97 22.58 13.13
CA ASN A 279 1.79 23.36 13.45
C ASN A 279 0.52 22.65 12.98
N ALA A 280 -0.59 22.89 13.65
CA ALA A 280 -1.90 22.49 13.16
C ALA A 280 -2.26 23.30 11.89
N PRO A 281 -3.03 22.71 10.96
CA PRO A 281 -3.58 23.45 9.83
C PRO A 281 -4.59 24.51 10.28
N ASP A 282 -4.88 25.45 9.37
CA ASP A 282 -5.88 26.49 9.62
C ASP A 282 -7.23 25.87 9.98
N PRO A 283 -7.95 26.42 10.99
CA PRO A 283 -9.22 25.86 11.44
C PRO A 283 -10.28 25.92 10.32
N PRO A 284 -11.29 25.03 10.35
CA PRO A 284 -12.40 25.09 9.42
C PRO A 284 -13.17 26.40 9.50
N ASP A 285 -13.68 26.85 8.37
CA ASP A 285 -14.47 28.07 8.26
C ASP A 285 -15.92 27.81 8.67
N LEU A 286 -16.25 28.15 9.92
CA LEU A 286 -17.59 27.98 10.47
C LEU A 286 -18.59 28.97 9.87
N ASP A 287 -18.14 30.13 9.36
CA ASP A 287 -19.02 31.12 8.73
C ASP A 287 -19.66 30.54 7.48
N ARG A 288 -18.88 29.83 6.65
CA ARG A 288 -19.39 29.14 5.47
C ARG A 288 -20.47 28.11 5.80
N VAL A 289 -20.30 27.38 6.89
CA VAL A 289 -21.28 26.38 7.36
C VAL A 289 -22.55 27.07 7.89
N GLN A 290 -22.40 28.21 8.55
CA GLN A 290 -23.53 29.02 9.02
C GLN A 290 -24.32 29.64 7.85
N GLU A 291 -23.63 30.13 6.81
CA GLU A 291 -24.23 30.67 5.58
C GLU A 291 -25.11 29.63 4.85
N ALA A 292 -24.74 28.35 4.93
CA ALA A 292 -25.54 27.23 4.43
C ALA A 292 -26.81 26.94 5.26
N GLY A 293 -27.05 27.68 6.34
CA GLY A 293 -28.23 27.55 7.20
C GLY A 293 -28.14 26.44 8.25
N VAL A 294 -26.94 25.92 8.51
CA VAL A 294 -26.68 24.97 9.60
C VAL A 294 -26.63 25.74 10.93
N PRO A 295 -27.34 25.29 11.98
CA PRO A 295 -27.23 25.89 13.31
C PRO A 295 -25.84 25.62 13.90
N THR A 296 -25.00 26.66 13.96
CA THR A 296 -23.64 26.58 14.50
C THR A 296 -23.53 27.10 15.93
N VAL A 297 -22.48 26.68 16.64
CA VAL A 297 -22.07 27.25 17.94
C VAL A 297 -21.36 28.60 17.73
N GLN A 298 -20.96 29.27 18.81
CA GLN A 298 -20.19 30.51 18.73
C GLN A 298 -18.75 30.23 18.27
N ASP A 299 -18.16 31.13 17.49
CA ASP A 299 -16.81 30.95 16.92
C ASP A 299 -15.74 30.72 17.99
N GLU A 300 -15.83 31.42 19.12
CA GLU A 300 -14.91 31.26 20.25
C GLU A 300 -15.01 29.85 20.88
N GLU A 301 -16.21 29.28 20.95
CA GLU A 301 -16.44 27.92 21.45
C GLU A 301 -15.86 26.89 20.46
N PHE A 302 -16.09 27.09 19.17
CA PHE A 302 -15.56 26.21 18.13
C PHE A 302 -14.03 26.26 18.08
N ALA A 303 -13.43 27.46 18.08
CA ALA A 303 -11.99 27.63 18.07
C ALA A 303 -11.31 26.93 19.25
N ALA A 304 -11.85 27.09 20.47
CA ALA A 304 -11.33 26.40 21.65
C ALA A 304 -11.43 24.87 21.54
N ALA A 305 -12.50 24.35 20.93
CA ALA A 305 -12.65 22.92 20.69
C ALA A 305 -11.67 22.39 19.63
N VAL A 306 -11.43 23.14 18.55
CA VAL A 306 -10.47 22.83 17.49
C VAL A 306 -9.03 22.85 18.01
N ASP A 307 -8.68 23.82 18.87
CA ASP A 307 -7.39 23.87 19.55
C ASP A 307 -7.16 22.62 20.41
N GLY A 308 -8.20 22.14 21.08
CA GLY A 308 -8.19 20.87 21.81
C GLY A 308 -7.96 19.62 20.94
N GLN A 309 -8.04 19.75 19.60
CA GLN A 309 -7.77 18.68 18.63
C GLN A 309 -6.44 18.89 17.87
N ALA A 310 -5.60 19.84 18.28
CA ALA A 310 -4.38 20.22 17.55
C ALA A 310 -3.45 19.02 17.25
N ASP A 311 -3.21 18.12 18.20
CA ASP A 311 -2.32 16.97 18.00
C ASP A 311 -2.82 16.02 16.91
N ARG A 312 -4.14 15.83 16.83
CA ARG A 312 -4.79 14.98 15.82
C ARG A 312 -4.70 15.62 14.44
N ARG A 313 -5.00 16.92 14.35
CA ARG A 313 -4.92 17.69 13.10
C ARG A 313 -3.48 17.78 12.57
N ARG A 314 -2.48 17.86 13.47
CA ARG A 314 -1.05 17.78 13.13
C ARG A 314 -0.65 16.42 12.54
N LYS A 315 -1.20 15.32 13.07
CA LYS A 315 -0.97 13.97 12.51
C LYS A 315 -1.54 13.86 11.10
N LEU A 316 -2.78 14.29 10.88
CA LEU A 316 -3.42 14.31 9.56
C LEU A 316 -2.62 15.14 8.55
N LEU A 317 -2.19 16.35 8.94
CA LEU A 317 -1.36 17.20 8.09
C LEU A 317 -0.01 16.53 7.78
N GLY A 318 0.58 15.82 8.75
CA GLY A 318 1.76 15.00 8.53
C GLY A 318 1.55 13.91 7.48
N VAL A 319 0.41 13.20 7.53
CA VAL A 319 0.03 12.20 6.53
C VAL A 319 -0.11 12.83 5.14
N VAL A 320 -0.83 13.96 5.03
CA VAL A 320 -1.00 14.71 3.77
C VAL A 320 0.36 15.11 3.18
N HIS A 321 1.25 15.69 3.99
CA HIS A 321 2.58 16.08 3.53
C HIS A 321 3.45 14.89 3.13
N SER A 322 3.31 13.74 3.81
CA SER A 322 4.04 12.51 3.47
C SER A 322 3.65 11.97 2.10
N ASP A 323 2.37 12.13 1.70
CA ASP A 323 1.83 11.78 0.38
C ASP A 323 2.07 12.88 -0.67
N ALA A 324 2.90 13.89 -0.32
CA ALA A 324 3.29 15.04 -1.14
C ALA A 324 2.16 16.00 -1.54
N TRP A 325 1.05 15.99 -0.80
CA TRP A 325 -0.06 16.92 -0.96
C TRP A 325 0.02 18.09 0.01
N ARG A 326 -0.82 19.10 -0.20
CA ARG A 326 -1.03 20.24 0.71
C ARG A 326 -2.48 20.25 1.15
N TRP A 327 -2.70 20.62 2.41
CA TRP A 327 -4.02 20.75 2.99
C TRP A 327 -4.07 22.00 3.89
N PRO A 328 -5.01 22.94 3.66
CA PRO A 328 -6.03 22.97 2.60
C PRO A 328 -5.45 22.94 1.17
N PRO A 329 -6.13 22.32 0.19
CA PRO A 329 -5.64 22.28 -1.19
C PRO A 329 -5.56 23.70 -1.76
N SER A 330 -4.48 24.02 -2.47
CA SER A 330 -4.38 25.29 -3.20
C SER A 330 -4.93 25.11 -4.63
N ASP A 331 -5.48 26.17 -5.24
CA ASP A 331 -6.05 26.13 -6.61
C ASP A 331 -5.05 25.66 -7.70
N ASP A 332 -3.76 25.55 -7.36
CA ASP A 332 -2.67 25.12 -8.22
C ASP A 332 -2.29 23.61 -8.07
N ASP A 333 -2.94 22.85 -7.16
CA ASP A 333 -2.65 21.43 -6.87
C ASP A 333 -3.60 20.42 -7.57
#